data_AF-A0A942S299-F1
#
_entry.id   AF-A0A942S299-F1
#
_cell.length_a   1.000
_cell.length_b   1.000
_cell.length_c   1.000
_cell.angle_alpha   90.00
_cell.angle_beta   90.00
_cell.angle_gamma   90.00
#
_symmetry.space_group_name_H-M   'P 1'
#
loop_
_entity.id
_entity.type
_entity.pdbx_description
1 polymer ?
#
loop_
_entity_poly.entity_id
_entity_poly.type
_entity_poly.pdbx_seq_one_letter_code
_entity_poly.pdbx_strand_id
1 'polypeptide(L)'
;MKKIYSLLLSVIFSIGALAQWSSDPAENLKITNLVGDQAIPKIAVCDNGDYYVGFFSSENGNYNVRLHKLDSHGNMLWPLNGILISSHPSMTWLTDWDMTCDNENHAILT
;
A
#
# COMPACT_ATOMS: atom_id res chain seq x y z
N MET A 1 15.52 39.48 19.88
CA MET A 1 16.32 38.24 19.74
C MET A 1 15.51 36.97 20.05
N LYS A 2 14.90 36.80 21.23
CA LYS A 2 14.08 35.60 21.55
C LYS A 2 12.97 35.28 20.52
N LYS A 3 12.25 36.30 20.03
CA LYS A 3 11.19 36.15 19.00
C LYS A 3 11.70 35.64 17.63
N ILE A 4 12.95 35.95 17.27
CA ILE A 4 13.57 35.49 16.01
C ILE A 4 13.91 34.01 16.09
N TYR A 5 14.44 33.55 17.23
CA TYR A 5 14.71 32.13 17.45
C TYR A 5 13.43 31.29 17.47
N SER A 6 12.36 31.79 18.08
CA SER A 6 11.04 31.14 18.04
C SER A 6 10.48 31.04 16.61
N LEU A 7 10.64 32.09 15.80
CA LEU A 7 10.18 32.10 14.40
C LEU A 7 10.99 31.12 13.52
N LEU A 8 12.32 31.10 13.69
CA LEU A 8 13.19 30.12 13.00
C LEU A 8 12.85 28.68 13.39
N LEU A 9 12.56 28.41 14.67
CA LEU A 9 12.18 27.09 15.14
C LEU A 9 10.85 26.61 14.53
N SER A 10 9.86 27.51 14.37
CA SER A 10 8.60 27.17 13.71
C SER A 10 8.74 26.91 12.21
N VAL A 11 9.63 27.63 11.52
CA VAL A 11 9.88 27.42 10.08
C VAL A 11 10.62 26.10 9.85
N ILE A 12 11.51 25.69 10.75
CA ILE A 12 12.21 24.40 10.65
C ILE A 12 11.24 23.22 10.84
N PHE A 13 10.21 23.37 11.68
CA PHE A 13 9.23 22.32 11.96
C PHE A 13 8.28 22.03 10.79
N SER A 14 8.00 23.03 9.93
CA SER A 14 7.11 22.87 8.78
C SER A 14 7.75 22.24 7.54
N ILE A 15 9.09 22.12 7.49
CA ILE A 15 9.80 21.53 6.34
C ILE A 15 9.74 20.00 6.34
N GLY A 16 9.40 19.38 7.48
CA GLY A 16 9.37 17.91 7.66
C GLY A 16 8.02 17.23 7.39
N ALA A 17 6.96 17.97 7.11
CA ALA A 17 5.62 17.40 6.89
C ALA A 17 5.37 17.14 5.40
N LEU A 18 6.06 16.15 4.84
CA LEU A 18 5.69 15.63 3.51
C LEU A 18 4.40 14.83 3.67
N ALA A 19 3.29 15.36 3.16
CA ALA A 19 2.05 14.60 3.09
C ALA A 19 2.24 13.43 2.13
N GLN A 20 1.80 12.24 2.54
CA GLN A 20 1.92 11.01 1.76
C GLN A 20 0.98 10.96 0.54
N TRP A 21 -0.05 11.81 0.55
CA TRP A 21 -1.01 11.94 -0.55
C TRP A 21 -0.50 12.87 -1.63
N SER A 22 -0.84 12.55 -2.88
CA SER A 22 -0.60 13.46 -4.00
C SER A 22 -1.21 14.82 -3.72
N SER A 23 -0.48 15.90 -4.05
CA SER A 23 -1.03 17.25 -4.08
C SER A 23 -1.95 17.48 -5.28
N ASP A 24 -1.91 16.58 -6.28
CA ASP A 24 -2.84 16.56 -7.40
C ASP A 24 -4.01 15.62 -7.07
N PRO A 25 -5.25 16.14 -6.93
CA PRO A 25 -6.43 15.33 -6.64
C PRO A 25 -6.82 14.37 -7.77
N ALA A 26 -6.25 14.50 -8.97
CA ALA A 26 -6.43 13.56 -10.07
C ALA A 26 -5.53 12.32 -9.97
N GLU A 27 -4.52 12.36 -9.10
CA GLU A 27 -3.55 11.28 -8.94
C GLU A 27 -3.74 10.57 -7.60
N ASN A 28 -4.14 9.29 -7.66
CA ASN A 28 -4.25 8.44 -6.48
C ASN A 28 -2.87 7.93 -6.02
N LEU A 29 -2.79 7.46 -4.77
CA LEU A 29 -1.62 6.73 -4.29
C LEU A 29 -1.43 5.45 -5.13
N LYS A 30 -0.31 5.38 -5.86
CA LYS A 30 0.00 4.24 -6.72
C LYS A 30 0.52 3.06 -5.90
N ILE A 31 -0.26 1.97 -5.86
CA ILE A 31 0.15 0.74 -5.15
C ILE A 31 1.21 -0.03 -5.92
N THR A 32 1.02 -0.20 -7.22
CA THR A 32 1.93 -0.93 -8.11
C THR A 32 2.00 -0.24 -9.47
N ASN A 33 3.10 -0.47 -10.20
CA ASN A 33 3.27 -0.08 -11.59
C ASN A 33 3.55 -1.29 -12.51
N LEU A 34 3.17 -2.50 -12.08
CA LEU A 34 3.24 -3.68 -12.91
C LEU A 34 2.38 -3.53 -14.17
N VAL A 35 2.84 -4.13 -15.26
CA VAL A 35 2.07 -4.22 -16.50
C VAL A 35 0.91 -5.19 -16.34
N GLY A 36 -0.07 -5.11 -17.23
CA GLY A 36 -1.26 -5.96 -17.18
C GLY A 36 -2.24 -5.55 -16.07
N ASP A 37 -3.29 -6.34 -15.93
CA ASP A 37 -4.37 -6.08 -15.00
C ASP A 37 -3.95 -6.39 -13.56
N GLN A 38 -4.36 -5.52 -12.65
CA GLN A 38 -4.24 -5.70 -11.20
C GLN A 38 -5.65 -5.90 -10.66
N ALA A 39 -6.12 -7.13 -10.78
CA ALA A 39 -7.53 -7.48 -10.64
C ALA A 39 -7.95 -7.66 -9.19
N ILE A 40 -9.22 -7.32 -8.94
CA ILE A 40 -9.97 -7.54 -7.69
C ILE A 40 -9.17 -7.22 -6.42
N PRO A 41 -8.61 -6.00 -6.25
CA PRO A 41 -7.83 -5.68 -5.07
C PRO A 41 -8.67 -5.79 -3.78
N LYS A 42 -8.04 -6.27 -2.70
CA LYS A 42 -8.60 -6.36 -1.36
C LYS A 42 -7.68 -5.67 -0.36
N ILE A 43 -8.28 -5.12 0.69
CA ILE A 43 -7.57 -4.42 1.76
C ILE A 43 -7.91 -5.09 3.08
N ALA A 44 -6.89 -5.49 3.83
CA ALA A 44 -7.03 -5.94 5.21
C ALA A 44 -6.36 -4.90 6.12
N VAL A 45 -7.15 -4.27 6.99
CA VAL A 45 -6.65 -3.33 8.01
C VAL A 45 -6.43 -4.11 9.29
N CYS A 46 -5.23 -3.99 9.85
CA CYS A 46 -4.87 -4.64 11.10
C CYS A 46 -5.14 -3.72 12.31
N ASP A 47 -5.11 -4.29 13.52
CA ASP A 47 -5.43 -3.57 14.76
C ASP A 47 -4.46 -2.42 15.06
N ASN A 48 -3.21 -2.52 14.61
CA ASN A 48 -2.21 -1.45 14.74
C ASN A 48 -2.41 -0.29 13.72
N GLY A 49 -3.39 -0.41 12.82
CA GLY A 49 -3.69 0.54 11.76
C GLY A 49 -2.87 0.36 10.48
N ASP A 50 -1.82 -0.48 10.49
CA ASP A 50 -1.18 -0.90 9.26
C ASP A 50 -2.17 -1.71 8.43
N TYR A 51 -1.96 -1.74 7.12
CA TYR A 51 -2.86 -2.46 6.24
C TYR A 51 -2.10 -3.13 5.10
N TYR A 52 -2.71 -4.22 4.63
CA TYR A 52 -2.25 -4.96 3.48
C TYR A 52 -3.15 -4.68 2.29
N VAL A 53 -2.55 -4.56 1.12
CA VAL A 53 -3.28 -4.48 -0.15
C VAL A 53 -2.86 -5.68 -0.98
N GLY A 54 -3.77 -6.61 -1.19
CA GLY A 54 -3.55 -7.76 -2.03
C GLY A 54 -4.32 -7.63 -3.35
N PHE A 55 -3.78 -8.20 -4.42
CA PHE A 55 -4.39 -8.19 -5.74
C PHE A 55 -3.87 -9.35 -6.59
N PHE A 56 -4.62 -9.69 -7.63
CA PHE A 56 -4.18 -10.63 -8.65
C PHE A 56 -3.58 -9.87 -9.83
N SER A 57 -2.28 -10.02 -10.05
CA SER A 57 -1.55 -9.37 -11.15
C SER A 57 -1.50 -10.29 -12.36
N SER A 58 -1.79 -9.78 -13.56
CA SER A 58 -1.61 -10.51 -14.83
C SER A 58 -0.33 -10.11 -15.56
N GLU A 59 0.68 -9.63 -14.84
CA GLU A 59 1.92 -9.06 -15.37
C GLU A 59 2.73 -10.01 -16.26
N ASN A 60 2.52 -11.33 -16.10
CA ASN A 60 3.13 -12.38 -16.90
C ASN A 60 2.08 -13.33 -17.55
N GLY A 61 0.84 -12.87 -17.76
CA GLY A 61 -0.23 -13.67 -18.39
C GLY A 61 -0.88 -14.73 -17.50
N ASN A 62 -0.50 -14.81 -16.22
CA ASN A 62 -1.15 -15.60 -15.16
C ASN A 62 -1.61 -14.63 -14.07
N TYR A 63 -2.74 -14.88 -13.39
CA TYR A 63 -3.14 -14.12 -12.21
C TYR A 63 -2.32 -14.52 -10.98
N ASN A 64 -1.17 -13.86 -10.81
CA ASN A 64 -0.27 -14.03 -9.67
C ASN A 64 -0.81 -13.31 -8.44
N VAL A 65 -0.73 -13.94 -7.27
CA VAL A 65 -1.12 -13.30 -6.01
C VAL A 65 0.02 -12.39 -5.55
N ARG A 66 -0.28 -11.10 -5.44
CA ARG A 66 0.64 -10.06 -4.98
C ARG A 66 0.13 -9.44 -3.68
N LEU A 67 1.06 -8.97 -2.86
CA LEU A 67 0.74 -8.32 -1.59
C LEU A 67 1.65 -7.12 -1.37
N HIS A 68 1.05 -6.03 -0.90
CA HIS A 68 1.72 -4.85 -0.35
C HIS A 68 1.39 -4.70 1.13
N LYS A 69 2.30 -4.08 1.89
CA LYS A 69 2.06 -3.61 3.25
C LYS A 69 2.31 -2.11 3.31
N LEU A 70 1.39 -1.40 3.92
CA LEU A 70 1.50 0.03 4.21
C LEU A 70 1.33 0.25 5.71
N ASP A 71 1.99 1.27 6.24
CA ASP A 71 1.73 1.70 7.60
C ASP A 71 0.40 2.47 7.71
N SER A 72 -0.03 2.75 8.92
CA SER A 72 -1.22 3.56 9.21
C SER A 72 -1.25 4.96 8.58
N HIS A 73 -0.12 5.49 8.10
CA HIS A 73 -0.02 6.77 7.40
C HIS A 73 -0.02 6.61 5.87
N GLY A 74 -0.09 5.38 5.35
CA GLY A 74 -0.03 5.07 3.93
C GLY A 74 1.38 5.06 3.35
N ASN A 75 2.41 4.95 4.18
CA ASN A 75 3.77 4.74 3.69
C ASN A 75 3.95 3.29 3.27
N MET A 76 4.53 3.08 2.09
CA MET A 76 4.89 1.74 1.63
C MET A 76 6.01 1.17 2.51
N LEU A 77 5.74 0.04 3.17
CA LEU A 77 6.73 -0.67 3.99
C LEU A 77 7.54 -1.69 3.17
N TRP A 78 7.03 -2.06 2.00
CA TRP A 78 7.73 -2.91 1.04
C TRP A 78 8.12 -2.14 -0.22
N PRO A 79 9.11 -2.64 -0.99
CA PRO A 79 9.46 -2.03 -2.28
C PRO A 79 8.26 -1.87 -3.22
N LEU A 80 8.40 -0.97 -4.19
CA LEU A 80 7.43 -0.80 -5.27
C LEU A 80 7.12 -2.16 -5.93
N ASN A 81 5.84 -2.48 -6.10
CA ASN A 81 5.29 -3.77 -6.57
C ASN A 81 5.23 -4.91 -5.53
N GLY A 82 5.67 -4.65 -4.31
CA GLY A 82 5.36 -5.49 -3.15
C GLY A 82 6.05 -6.83 -3.27
N ILE A 83 5.40 -7.87 -2.76
CA ILE A 83 5.92 -9.24 -2.80
C ILE A 83 5.03 -10.15 -3.63
N LEU A 84 5.66 -11.11 -4.30
CA LEU A 84 4.98 -12.23 -4.95
C LEU A 84 4.65 -13.27 -3.88
N ILE A 85 3.36 -13.51 -3.65
CA ILE A 85 2.88 -14.55 -2.73
C ILE A 85 2.80 -15.89 -3.44
N SER A 86 2.24 -15.91 -4.66
CA SER A 86 2.09 -17.15 -5.44
C SER A 86 2.05 -16.87 -6.94
N SER A 87 2.78 -17.68 -7.70
CA SER A 87 2.72 -17.75 -9.16
C SER A 87 2.19 -19.10 -9.66
N HIS A 88 1.44 -19.82 -8.82
CA HIS A 88 0.80 -21.06 -9.25
C HIS A 88 -0.15 -20.80 -10.43
N PRO A 89 -0.26 -21.74 -11.38
CA PRO A 89 -1.22 -21.63 -12.48
C PRO A 89 -2.63 -21.37 -11.96
N SER A 90 -3.21 -20.26 -12.41
CA SER A 90 -4.55 -19.81 -12.06
C SER A 90 -5.53 -20.06 -13.21
N MET A 91 -6.82 -19.92 -12.93
CA MET A 91 -7.84 -19.89 -13.99
C MET A 91 -7.71 -18.61 -14.82
N THR A 92 -8.32 -18.60 -16.01
CA THR A 92 -8.32 -17.43 -16.90
C THR A 92 -9.32 -16.33 -16.48
N TRP A 93 -10.04 -16.53 -15.38
CA TRP A 93 -11.01 -15.60 -14.82
C TRP A 93 -11.05 -15.74 -13.29
N LEU A 94 -11.47 -14.68 -12.62
CA LEU A 94 -11.59 -14.58 -11.17
C LEU A 94 -13.01 -14.16 -10.79
N THR A 95 -13.44 -14.46 -9.57
CA THR A 95 -14.76 -14.02 -9.05
C THR A 95 -14.60 -13.16 -7.83
N ASP A 96 -14.18 -13.78 -6.72
CA ASP A 96 -13.99 -13.10 -5.46
C ASP A 96 -13.02 -13.88 -4.57
N TRP A 97 -12.51 -13.20 -3.55
CA TRP A 97 -11.59 -13.71 -2.53
C TRP A 97 -11.63 -12.74 -1.34
N ASP A 98 -11.05 -13.15 -0.22
CA ASP A 98 -11.07 -12.33 0.98
C ASP A 98 -9.69 -12.16 1.61
N MET A 99 -9.56 -11.09 2.38
CA MET A 99 -8.38 -10.78 3.15
C MET A 99 -8.75 -10.22 4.52
N THR A 100 -8.02 -10.66 5.54
CA THR A 100 -8.10 -10.08 6.88
C THR A 100 -6.73 -10.06 7.55
N CYS A 101 -6.64 -9.47 8.74
CA CYS A 101 -5.47 -9.62 9.60
C CYS A 101 -5.82 -10.51 10.79
N ASP A 102 -4.86 -11.29 11.27
CA ASP A 102 -4.96 -11.92 12.59
C ASP A 102 -4.67 -10.91 13.72
N ASN A 103 -4.83 -11.37 14.97
CA ASN A 103 -4.57 -10.56 16.16
C ASN A 103 -3.07 -10.22 16.35
N GLU A 104 -2.18 -10.82 15.57
CA GLU A 104 -0.74 -10.51 15.55
C GLU A 104 -0.38 -9.54 14.42
N ASN A 105 -1.37 -9.05 13.65
CA ASN A 105 -1.23 -8.18 12.49
C ASN A 105 -0.55 -8.86 11.28
N HIS A 106 -0.71 -10.17 11.13
CA HIS A 106 -0.35 -10.89 9.92
C HIS A 106 -1.53 -11.00 8.95
N ALA A 107 -1.25 -10.89 7.65
CA ALA A 107 -2.27 -11.02 6.62
C ALA A 107 -2.72 -12.47 6.43
N ILE A 108 -4.04 -12.69 6.39
CA ILE A 108 -4.69 -13.94 5.98
C ILE A 108 -5.37 -13.68 4.64
N LEU A 109 -5.13 -14.56 3.66
CA LEU A 109 -5.72 -14.53 2.32
C LEU A 109 -6.51 -15.83 2.11
N THR A 110 -7.77 -15.74 1.65
CA THR A 110 -8.67 -16.91 1.49
C THR A 110 -9.46 -16.90 0.19
#